data_AF-A0A960GAD3-F1
#
_entry.id   AF-A0A960GAD3-F1
#
_cell.length_a   1.000
_cell.length_b   1.000
_cell.length_c   1.000
_cell.angle_alpha   90.00
_cell.angle_beta   90.00
_cell.angle_gamma   90.00
#
_symmetry.space_group_name_H-M   'P 1'
#
loop_
_entity.id
_entity.type
_entity.pdbx_description
1 polymer ?
#
loop_
_entity_poly.entity_id
_entity_poly.type
_entity_poly.pdbx_seq_one_letter_code
_entity_poly.pdbx_strand_id
1 'polypeptide(L)'
;GFYPSVFIGVPWWFIDAPDAMARFRGAVTETAGFTRTSGFIDDTRAYLSIPARHDLSRRIDAGYLARLVAEHRLSTDEAIETAHELVAGNPRRAFRL
;
A
#
# COMPACT_ATOMS: atom_id res chain seq x y z
N GLY A 1 6.09 11.63 -7.98
CA GLY A 1 6.65 11.85 -6.63
C GLY A 1 7.97 12.60 -6.71
N PHE A 2 7.93 13.93 -6.89
CA PHE A 2 9.12 14.75 -7.14
C PHE A 2 9.86 15.14 -5.85
N TYR A 3 9.13 15.65 -4.85
CA TYR A 3 9.73 16.14 -3.61
C TYR A 3 10.26 14.98 -2.75
N PRO A 4 11.58 14.94 -2.43
CA PRO A 4 12.16 13.83 -1.68
C PRO A 4 11.62 13.69 -0.25
N SER A 5 11.16 14.79 0.33
CA SER A 5 10.63 14.88 1.69
C SER A 5 9.15 14.50 1.81
N VAL A 6 8.45 14.24 0.71
CA VAL A 6 7.00 13.99 0.71
C VAL A 6 6.72 12.52 0.44
N PHE A 7 5.85 11.94 1.29
CA PHE A 7 5.26 10.62 1.12
C PHE A 7 3.74 10.75 1.06
N ILE A 8 3.12 9.90 0.26
CA ILE A 8 1.66 9.80 0.23
C ILE A 8 1.22 8.86 1.35
N GLY A 9 0.24 9.31 2.14
CA GLY A 9 -0.37 8.52 3.20
C GLY A 9 -1.21 7.35 2.69
N VAL A 10 -2.06 6.83 3.56
CA VAL A 10 -3.04 5.79 3.23
C VAL A 10 -4.36 6.37 2.77
N PRO A 11 -5.20 5.60 2.05
CA PRO A 11 -6.62 5.91 2.01
C PRO A 11 -7.17 5.90 3.45
N TRP A 12 -7.56 7.07 3.94
CA TRP A 12 -7.86 7.31 5.36
C TRP A 12 -9.36 7.38 5.66
N TRP A 13 -9.72 6.95 6.89
CA TRP A 13 -11.08 7.02 7.43
C TRP A 13 -12.10 6.31 6.53
N PHE A 14 -13.01 7.04 5.89
CA PHE A 14 -14.09 6.45 5.08
C PHE A 14 -13.60 5.70 3.84
N ILE A 15 -12.37 5.98 3.38
CA ILE A 15 -11.79 5.33 2.21
C ILE A 15 -10.81 4.20 2.57
N ASP A 16 -10.62 3.90 3.87
CA ASP A 16 -10.00 2.63 4.33
C ASP A 16 -11.01 1.46 4.19
N ALA A 17 -11.37 1.18 2.94
CA ALA A 17 -12.35 0.17 2.55
C ALA A 17 -11.89 -0.51 1.24
N PRO A 18 -12.20 -1.81 1.02
CA PRO A 18 -11.62 -2.62 -0.06
C PRO A 18 -11.60 -1.94 -1.43
N ASP A 19 -12.75 -1.47 -1.91
CA ASP A 19 -12.89 -0.87 -3.24
C ASP A 19 -12.19 0.49 -3.35
N ALA A 20 -12.17 1.26 -2.26
CA ALA A 20 -11.54 2.56 -2.23
C ALA A 20 -10.00 2.44 -2.16
N MET A 21 -9.49 1.45 -1.43
CA MET A 21 -8.07 1.10 -1.41
C MET A 21 -7.58 0.64 -2.79
N ALA A 22 -8.36 -0.20 -3.48
CA ALA A 22 -8.04 -0.63 -4.85
C ALA A 22 -8.01 0.57 -5.82
N ARG A 23 -8.99 1.48 -5.73
CA ARG A 23 -9.01 2.73 -6.51
C ARG A 23 -7.82 3.63 -6.19
N PHE A 24 -7.46 3.78 -4.92
CA PHE A 24 -6.31 4.54 -4.48
C PHE A 24 -5.01 4.01 -5.12
N ARG A 25 -4.80 2.69 -5.13
CA ARG A 25 -3.65 2.07 -5.80
C ARG A 25 -3.63 2.38 -7.30
N GLY A 26 -4.78 2.32 -7.97
CA GLY A 26 -4.90 2.71 -9.37
C GLY A 26 -4.52 4.16 -9.64
N ALA A 27 -5.03 5.09 -8.82
CA ALA A 27 -4.85 6.52 -9.03
C ALA A 27 -3.44 7.04 -8.67
N VAL A 28 -2.77 6.42 -7.70
CA VAL A 28 -1.52 6.96 -7.13
C VAL A 28 -0.28 6.31 -7.74
N THR A 29 -0.30 5.00 -7.99
CA THR A 29 0.91 4.22 -8.33
C THR A 29 1.62 4.74 -9.57
N GLU A 30 0.89 5.15 -10.61
CA GLU A 30 1.50 5.59 -11.88
C GLU A 30 2.36 6.86 -11.71
N THR A 31 1.95 7.78 -10.83
CA THR A 31 2.66 9.06 -10.63
C THR A 31 3.65 9.00 -9.46
N ALA A 32 3.33 8.26 -8.41
CA ALA A 32 4.14 8.20 -7.19
C ALA A 32 5.11 7.01 -7.17
N GLY A 33 4.83 5.95 -7.93
CA GLY A 33 5.42 4.64 -7.74
C GLY A 33 5.01 4.01 -6.40
N PHE A 34 5.57 2.84 -6.10
CA PHE A 34 5.30 2.13 -4.84
C PHE A 34 6.10 2.70 -3.66
N THR A 35 7.30 3.21 -3.91
CA THR A 35 8.27 3.61 -2.87
C THR A 35 7.97 4.94 -2.18
N ARG A 36 7.13 5.78 -2.80
CA ARG A 36 6.72 7.10 -2.24
C ARG A 36 5.40 7.05 -1.48
N THR A 37 5.04 5.88 -0.95
CA THR A 37 3.89 5.68 -0.08
C THR A 37 4.34 5.37 1.35
N SER A 38 3.53 5.68 2.35
CA SER A 38 3.85 5.39 3.77
C SER A 38 3.68 3.92 4.16
N GLY A 39 3.09 3.08 3.30
CA GLY A 39 2.57 1.75 3.67
C GLY A 39 1.13 1.84 4.18
N PHE A 40 0.75 1.02 5.17
CA PHE A 40 -0.61 0.99 5.76
C PHE A 40 -0.63 1.45 7.24
N ILE A 41 -1.72 2.11 7.63
CA ILE A 41 -1.98 2.66 8.98
C ILE A 41 -3.44 2.34 9.29
N ASP A 42 -3.71 1.62 10.37
CA ASP A 42 -5.05 1.15 10.74
C ASP A 42 -5.95 2.24 11.31
N ASP A 43 -5.36 3.29 11.90
CA ASP A 43 -6.02 4.43 12.56
C ASP A 43 -7.25 4.03 13.38
N THR A 44 -7.10 3.01 14.24
CA THR A 44 -8.22 2.47 15.01
C THR A 44 -8.05 2.60 16.51
N ARG A 45 -9.17 2.83 17.20
CA ARG A 45 -9.28 2.64 18.67
C ARG A 45 -9.70 1.22 19.05
N ALA A 46 -10.13 0.40 18.09
CA ALA A 46 -10.57 -0.96 18.33
C ALA A 46 -9.39 -1.93 18.20
N TYR A 47 -8.71 -2.22 19.32
CA TYR A 47 -7.49 -3.04 19.37
C TYR A 47 -7.60 -4.38 18.62
N LEU A 48 -8.71 -5.11 18.82
CA LEU A 48 -8.91 -6.41 18.16
C LEU A 48 -9.10 -6.32 16.64
N SER A 49 -9.35 -5.13 16.09
CA SER A 49 -9.48 -4.91 14.65
C SER A 49 -8.14 -4.73 13.94
N ILE A 50 -7.06 -4.41 14.67
CA ILE A 50 -5.72 -4.17 14.11
C ILE A 50 -5.28 -5.31 13.16
N PRO A 51 -5.24 -6.59 13.59
CA PRO A 51 -4.81 -7.66 12.70
C PRO A 51 -5.73 -7.83 11.48
N ALA A 52 -7.04 -7.65 11.63
CA ALA A 52 -8.00 -7.75 10.54
C ALA A 52 -7.81 -6.64 9.50
N ARG A 53 -7.55 -5.41 9.94
CA ARG A 53 -7.27 -4.26 9.05
C ARG A 53 -5.97 -4.43 8.29
N HIS A 54 -4.91 -4.87 8.96
CA HIS A 54 -3.65 -5.16 8.30
C HIS A 54 -3.77 -6.32 7.30
N ASP A 55 -4.51 -7.37 7.63
CA ASP A 55 -4.77 -8.48 6.70
C ASP A 55 -5.55 -7.99 5.46
N LEU A 56 -6.59 -7.19 5.65
CA LEU A 56 -7.33 -6.56 4.56
C LEU A 56 -6.39 -5.77 3.64
N SER A 57 -5.59 -4.85 4.18
CA SER A 57 -4.65 -4.05 3.39
C SER A 57 -3.69 -4.91 2.59
N ARG A 58 -3.11 -5.95 3.21
CA ARG A 58 -2.18 -6.87 2.54
C ARG A 58 -2.83 -7.60 1.38
N ARG A 59 -4.09 -8.04 1.54
CA ARG A 59 -4.84 -8.73 0.48
C ARG A 59 -5.17 -7.80 -0.67
N ILE A 60 -5.55 -6.56 -0.40
CA ILE A 60 -5.85 -5.58 -1.46
C ILE A 60 -4.57 -5.22 -2.24
N ASP A 61 -3.45 -5.02 -1.54
CA ASP A 61 -2.16 -4.75 -2.18
C ASP A 61 -1.70 -5.94 -3.02
N ALA A 62 -1.79 -7.17 -2.49
CA ALA A 62 -1.47 -8.38 -3.24
C ALA A 62 -2.37 -8.54 -4.47
N GLY A 63 -3.67 -8.25 -4.36
CA GLY A 63 -4.60 -8.28 -5.50
C GLY A 63 -4.25 -7.26 -6.58
N TYR A 64 -3.86 -6.04 -6.19
CA TYR A 64 -3.42 -5.02 -7.13
C TYR A 64 -2.12 -5.43 -7.85
N LEU A 65 -1.14 -5.96 -7.12
CA LEU A 65 0.12 -6.44 -7.70
C LEU A 65 -0.11 -7.66 -8.60
N ALA A 66 -0.93 -8.62 -8.19
CA ALA A 66 -1.29 -9.77 -9.00
C ALA A 66 -1.93 -9.37 -10.32
N ARG A 67 -2.77 -8.33 -10.34
CA ARG A 67 -3.33 -7.78 -11.57
C ARG A 67 -2.25 -7.22 -12.49
N LEU A 68 -1.27 -6.48 -11.95
CA LEU A 68 -0.16 -5.97 -12.77
C LEU A 68 0.70 -7.10 -13.35
N VAL A 69 0.91 -8.18 -12.58
CA VAL A 69 1.62 -9.38 -13.06
C VAL A 69 0.84 -10.08 -14.17
N ALA A 70 -0.47 -10.28 -13.98
CA ALA A 70 -1.34 -10.90 -14.98
C ALA A 70 -1.45 -10.07 -16.28
N GLU A 71 -1.38 -8.75 -16.16
CA GLU A 71 -1.33 -7.81 -17.29
C GLU A 71 0.08 -7.66 -17.89
N HIS A 72 1.08 -8.42 -17.42
CA HIS A 72 2.48 -8.35 -17.84
C HIS A 72 3.14 -6.98 -17.68
N ARG A 73 2.68 -6.19 -16.71
CA ARG A 73 3.23 -4.86 -16.37
C ARG A 73 4.30 -4.92 -15.28
N LEU A 74 4.38 -6.04 -14.57
CA LEU A 74 5.32 -6.32 -13.49
C LEU A 74 5.69 -7.80 -13.53
N SER A 75 6.93 -8.16 -13.23
CA SER A 75 7.28 -9.57 -13.03
C SER A 75 6.81 -10.07 -11.66
N THR A 76 6.69 -11.39 -11.50
CA THR A 76 6.30 -11.99 -10.21
C THR A 76 7.31 -11.67 -9.11
N ASP A 77 8.61 -11.68 -9.42
CA ASP A 77 9.66 -11.41 -8.44
C ASP A 77 9.60 -9.95 -7.95
N GLU A 78 9.45 -8.99 -8.87
CA GLU A 78 9.26 -7.57 -8.54
C GLU A 78 7.97 -7.34 -7.74
N ALA A 79 6.91 -8.08 -8.03
CA ALA A 79 5.66 -8.01 -7.27
C ALA A 79 5.85 -8.48 -5.82
N ILE A 80 6.58 -9.57 -5.61
CA ILE A 80 6.88 -10.09 -4.26
C ILE A 80 7.74 -9.10 -3.49
N GLU A 81 8.80 -8.57 -4.10
CA GLU A 81 9.65 -7.54 -3.49
C GLU A 81 8.83 -6.29 -3.13
N THR A 82 7.99 -5.82 -4.05
CA THR A 82 7.12 -4.67 -3.83
C THR A 82 6.14 -4.92 -2.68
N ALA A 83 5.58 -6.12 -2.56
CA ALA A 83 4.70 -6.46 -1.44
C ALA A 83 5.42 -6.34 -0.08
N HIS A 84 6.68 -6.78 0.01
CA HIS A 84 7.50 -6.60 1.21
C HIS A 84 7.80 -5.13 1.50
N GLU A 85 8.11 -4.33 0.46
CA GLU A 85 8.34 -2.90 0.61
C GLU A 85 7.08 -2.18 1.12
N LEU A 86 5.90 -2.48 0.57
CA LEU A 86 4.64 -1.86 1.00
C LEU A 86 4.30 -2.13 2.48
N VAL A 87 4.60 -3.34 2.97
CA VAL A 87 4.25 -3.77 4.34
C VAL A 87 5.31 -3.39 5.37
N ALA A 88 6.59 -3.39 5.00
CA ALA A 88 7.68 -3.29 5.96
C ALA A 88 8.73 -2.22 5.62
N GLY A 89 9.14 -2.11 4.35
CA GLY A 89 10.16 -1.14 3.94
C GLY A 89 9.67 0.32 4.03
N ASN A 90 8.53 0.59 3.40
CA ASN A 90 7.91 1.90 3.33
C ASN A 90 7.54 2.47 4.70
N PRO A 91 6.81 1.76 5.59
CA PRO A 91 6.54 2.26 6.94
C PRO A 91 7.81 2.62 7.71
N ARG A 92 8.82 1.73 7.72
CA ARG A 92 10.08 2.00 8.43
C ARG A 92 10.78 3.24 7.91
N ARG A 93 10.83 3.41 6.59
CA ARG A 93 11.44 4.57 5.95
C ARG A 93 10.65 5.86 6.17
N ALA A 94 9.33 5.82 6.11
CA ALA A 94 8.47 6.98 6.30
C ALA A 94 8.44 7.47 7.76
N PHE A 95 8.41 6.53 8.72
CA PHE A 95 8.26 6.82 10.15
C PHE A 95 9.56 6.74 10.96
N ARG A 96 10.70 6.42 10.32
CA ARG A 96 12.02 6.27 10.96
C ARG A 96 11.98 5.27 12.13
N LEU A 97 11.44 4.08 11.85
CA LEU A 97 11.31 2.95 12.79
C LEU A 97 12.48 1.98 12.67
#